data_AF-A0A7C5XMM2-F1
#
_entry.id   AF-A0A7C5XMM2-F1
#
_cell.length_a   1.000
_cell.length_b   1.000
_cell.length_c   1.000
_cell.angle_alpha   90.00
_cell.angle_beta   90.00
_cell.angle_gamma   90.00
#
_symmetry.space_group_name_H-M   'P 1'
#
loop_
_entity.id
_entity.type
_entity.pdbx_description
1 polymer ?
#
loop_
_entity_poly.entity_id
_entity_poly.type
_entity_poly.pdbx_seq_one_letter_code
_entity_poly.pdbx_strand_id
1 'polypeptide(L)'
;MNVHRMPSKKIAIIAVFTALTIAVAKLLPNIPVVGLPQGQGSISPTVILYPIIGLVLGPILGFLTAIIANTIVWIIPPQTIFGLLTIPAGGFAACISGYIARKPDLGWMRATLISAILVGCWYLTPIGFEAPLYPIPLHITAIALTLIFNKKLYSWLEESSNKRFRSIVALLITFFAAIMADHMWGNLMFILGVGLYIPMKTIRDTLNALGVLAVKMGLPNIPLRGLGDLFMLMLPVSAVERITMTVIATLIGLAVFRALKKYLPQI
;
A
#
# COMPACT_ATOMS: atom_id res chain seq x y z
N MET A 1 16.15 23.37 27.56
CA MET A 1 15.05 22.61 26.94
C MET A 1 15.16 22.74 25.43
N ASN A 2 15.83 21.81 24.74
CA ASN A 2 16.04 21.91 23.29
C ASN A 2 14.78 21.44 22.56
N VAL A 3 13.90 22.39 22.22
CA VAL A 3 12.81 22.15 21.27
C VAL A 3 13.45 21.76 19.95
N HIS A 4 13.29 20.51 19.51
CA HIS A 4 13.78 20.03 18.22
C HIS A 4 13.16 20.87 17.09
N ARG A 5 13.86 21.91 16.64
CA ARG A 5 13.46 22.69 15.47
C ARG A 5 13.64 21.82 14.22
N MET A 6 12.53 21.47 13.57
CA MET A 6 12.58 20.82 12.26
C MET A 6 13.13 21.84 11.25
N PRO A 7 14.15 21.49 10.44
CA PRO A 7 14.65 22.39 9.41
C PRO A 7 13.53 22.76 8.44
N SER A 8 13.43 24.04 8.05
CA SER A 8 12.37 24.56 7.16
C SER A 8 12.29 23.77 5.84
N LYS A 9 13.41 23.25 5.35
CA LYS A 9 13.48 22.35 4.18
C LYS A 9 12.63 21.09 4.36
N LYS A 10 12.65 20.45 5.53
CA LYS A 10 11.85 19.23 5.79
C LYS A 10 10.36 19.56 5.83
N ILE A 11 9.98 20.67 6.47
CA ILE A 11 8.60 21.16 6.52
C ILE A 11 8.09 21.43 5.10
N ALA A 12 8.89 22.09 4.26
CA ALA A 12 8.54 22.36 2.87
C ALA A 12 8.33 21.07 2.06
N ILE A 13 9.22 20.06 2.22
CA ILE A 13 9.07 18.78 1.52
C ILE A 13 7.81 18.03 1.99
N ILE A 14 7.52 18.03 3.29
CA ILE A 14 6.28 17.46 3.85
C ILE A 14 5.07 18.14 3.18
N ALA A 15 5.02 19.47 3.17
CA ALA A 15 3.93 20.23 2.57
C ALA A 15 3.75 19.91 1.07
N VAL A 16 4.85 19.82 0.30
CA VAL A 16 4.82 19.48 -1.13
C VAL A 16 4.26 18.08 -1.36
N PHE A 17 4.73 17.06 -0.62
CA PHE A 17 4.21 15.70 -0.77
C PHE A 17 2.77 15.57 -0.30
N THR A 18 2.39 16.25 0.79
CA THR A 18 1.00 16.32 1.22
C THR A 18 0.11 16.93 0.13
N ALA A 19 0.50 18.07 -0.45
CA ALA A 19 -0.25 18.72 -1.51
C ALA A 19 -0.34 17.85 -2.77
N LEU A 20 0.76 17.18 -3.15
CA LEU A 20 0.80 16.28 -4.29
C LEU A 20 -0.13 15.06 -4.09
N THR A 21 -0.13 14.46 -2.90
CA THR A 21 -1.04 13.37 -2.56
C THR A 21 -2.49 13.82 -2.64
N ILE A 22 -2.81 15.01 -2.12
CA ILE A 22 -4.18 15.57 -2.24
C ILE A 22 -4.55 15.78 -3.71
N ALA A 23 -3.66 16.38 -4.51
CA ALA A 23 -3.91 16.63 -5.93
C ALA A 23 -4.15 15.31 -6.68
N VAL A 24 -3.32 14.29 -6.47
CA VAL A 24 -3.50 12.97 -7.09
C VAL A 24 -4.81 12.32 -6.67
N ALA A 25 -5.18 12.39 -5.38
CA ALA A 25 -6.43 11.82 -4.89
C ALA A 25 -7.69 12.46 -5.48
N LYS A 26 -7.62 13.74 -5.87
CA LYS A 26 -8.78 14.52 -6.33
C LYS A 26 -8.86 14.70 -7.84
N LEU A 27 -7.73 14.64 -8.53
CA LEU A 27 -7.66 14.89 -9.98
C LEU A 27 -7.63 13.60 -10.81
N LEU A 28 -7.18 12.48 -10.24
CA LEU A 28 -7.13 11.20 -10.95
C LEU A 28 -8.33 10.31 -10.61
N PRO A 29 -8.81 9.49 -11.56
CA PRO A 29 -9.90 8.57 -11.31
C PRO A 29 -9.51 7.51 -10.29
N ASN A 30 -10.39 7.27 -9.32
CA ASN A 30 -10.23 6.20 -8.34
C ASN A 30 -10.82 4.87 -8.86
N ILE A 31 -10.28 3.76 -8.37
CA ILE A 31 -10.76 2.41 -8.73
C ILE A 31 -11.77 1.97 -7.66
N PRO A 32 -13.02 1.62 -8.00
CA PRO A 32 -14.00 1.16 -7.02
C PRO A 32 -13.53 -0.10 -6.28
N VAL A 33 -13.77 -0.17 -4.96
CA VAL A 33 -13.52 -1.40 -4.19
C VAL A 33 -14.66 -2.38 -4.43
N VAL A 34 -14.34 -3.56 -4.94
CA VAL A 34 -15.31 -4.63 -5.15
C VAL A 34 -15.83 -5.14 -3.81
N GLY A 35 -17.15 -5.27 -3.69
CA GLY A 35 -17.83 -5.64 -2.43
C GLY A 35 -18.31 -4.46 -1.60
N LEU A 36 -17.98 -3.21 -1.98
CA LEU A 36 -18.64 -2.02 -1.45
C LEU A 36 -19.78 -1.55 -2.36
N PRO A 37 -20.84 -0.92 -1.82
CA PRO A 37 -21.80 -0.20 -2.65
C PRO A 37 -21.08 0.89 -3.46
N GLN A 38 -21.59 1.21 -4.65
CA GLN A 38 -20.98 2.24 -5.50
C GLN A 38 -20.84 3.57 -4.74
N GLY A 39 -19.66 4.18 -4.86
CA GLY A 39 -19.32 5.43 -4.17
C GLY A 39 -18.97 5.29 -2.69
N GLN A 40 -19.05 4.09 -2.09
CA GLN A 40 -18.75 3.91 -0.66
C GLN A 40 -17.29 3.60 -0.34
N GLY A 41 -16.46 3.39 -1.34
CA GLY A 41 -15.01 3.30 -1.19
C GLY A 41 -14.31 3.00 -2.50
N SER A 42 -13.07 3.45 -2.57
CA SER A 42 -12.26 3.34 -3.78
C SER A 42 -10.77 3.29 -3.43
N ILE A 43 -10.00 2.56 -4.23
CA ILE A 43 -8.55 2.58 -4.19
C ILE A 43 -8.09 3.84 -4.92
N SER A 44 -7.38 4.70 -4.19
CA SER A 44 -6.86 5.95 -4.76
C SER A 44 -5.51 5.73 -5.46
N PRO A 45 -5.23 6.40 -6.59
CA PRO A 45 -3.91 6.38 -7.23
C PRO A 45 -2.77 6.88 -6.33
N THR A 46 -3.08 7.51 -5.19
CA THR A 46 -2.09 7.93 -4.19
C THR A 46 -1.26 6.77 -3.61
N VAL A 47 -1.74 5.52 -3.72
CA VAL A 47 -0.98 4.31 -3.37
C VAL A 47 0.39 4.26 -4.05
N ILE A 48 0.51 4.85 -5.25
CA ILE A 48 1.75 4.95 -6.01
C ILE A 48 2.76 5.92 -5.34
N LEU A 49 2.26 6.95 -4.64
CA LEU A 49 3.09 8.00 -4.03
C LEU A 49 3.62 7.62 -2.66
N TYR A 50 2.89 6.86 -1.84
CA TYR A 50 3.31 6.57 -0.46
C TYR A 50 4.70 5.92 -0.36
N PRO A 51 5.08 4.94 -1.21
CA PRO A 51 6.42 4.39 -1.17
C PRO A 51 7.52 5.43 -1.49
N ILE A 52 7.21 6.39 -2.36
CA ILE A 52 8.12 7.49 -2.74
C ILE A 52 8.26 8.48 -1.58
N ILE A 53 7.15 8.80 -0.91
CA ILE A 53 7.13 9.63 0.29
C ILE A 53 8.03 9.01 1.36
N GLY A 54 7.90 7.71 1.62
CA GLY A 54 8.76 6.98 2.55
C GLY A 54 10.23 6.96 2.14
N LEU A 55 10.53 6.69 0.87
CA LEU A 55 11.89 6.75 0.31
C LEU A 55 12.56 8.11 0.56
N VAL A 56 11.83 9.21 0.34
CA VAL A 56 12.36 10.57 0.45
C VAL A 56 12.43 11.05 1.90
N LEU A 57 11.39 10.85 2.69
CA LEU A 57 11.28 11.41 4.05
C LEU A 57 11.76 10.46 5.16
N GLY A 58 11.92 9.18 4.86
CA GLY A 58 12.21 8.13 5.84
C GLY A 58 10.93 7.64 6.55
N PRO A 59 11.06 6.68 7.47
CA PRO A 59 9.91 5.92 7.98
C PRO A 59 8.93 6.79 8.77
N ILE A 60 9.43 7.58 9.74
CA ILE A 60 8.58 8.36 10.65
C ILE A 60 7.94 9.55 9.92
N LEU A 61 8.75 10.38 9.27
CA LEU A 61 8.23 11.56 8.57
C LEU A 61 7.38 11.15 7.35
N GLY A 62 7.73 10.07 6.66
CA GLY A 62 6.92 9.52 5.58
C GLY A 62 5.55 9.05 6.07
N PHE A 63 5.52 8.27 7.16
CA PHE A 63 4.27 7.84 7.81
C PHE A 63 3.39 9.04 8.14
N LEU A 64 3.91 10.03 8.88
CA LEU A 64 3.16 11.21 9.28
C LEU A 64 2.66 12.03 8.09
N THR A 65 3.48 12.20 7.06
CA THR A 65 3.10 12.94 5.84
C THR A 65 1.94 12.27 5.13
N ALA A 66 1.95 10.94 5.01
CA ALA A 66 0.87 10.19 4.41
C ALA A 66 -0.42 10.25 5.24
N ILE A 67 -0.33 10.14 6.57
CA ILE A 67 -1.50 10.29 7.47
C ILE A 67 -2.13 11.68 7.32
N ILE A 68 -1.31 12.74 7.34
CA ILE A 68 -1.80 14.12 7.20
C ILE A 68 -2.51 14.29 5.85
N ALA A 69 -1.88 13.83 4.77
CA ALA A 69 -2.46 13.91 3.43
C ALA A 69 -3.79 13.14 3.34
N ASN A 70 -3.83 11.90 3.83
CA ASN A 70 -5.03 11.07 3.79
C ASN A 70 -6.16 11.62 4.66
N THR A 71 -5.83 12.25 5.78
CA THR A 71 -6.80 12.95 6.62
C THR A 71 -7.42 14.13 5.88
N ILE A 72 -6.61 14.95 5.20
CA ILE A 72 -7.13 16.08 4.42
C ILE A 72 -7.96 15.58 3.23
N VAL A 73 -7.50 14.55 2.52
CA VAL A 73 -8.24 13.90 1.43
C VAL A 73 -9.58 13.37 1.91
N TRP A 74 -9.63 12.82 3.13
CA TRP A 74 -10.86 12.32 3.75
C TRP A 74 -11.81 13.46 4.14
N ILE A 75 -11.31 14.63 4.53
CA ILE A 75 -12.15 15.78 4.94
C ILE A 75 -12.69 16.57 3.74
N ILE A 76 -11.98 16.64 2.60
CA ILE A 76 -12.29 17.61 1.53
C ILE A 76 -12.47 16.95 0.15
N PRO A 77 -13.71 16.72 -0.35
CA PRO A 77 -14.95 16.68 0.43
C PRO A 77 -14.95 15.47 1.37
N PRO A 78 -15.81 15.47 2.42
CA PRO A 78 -15.93 14.35 3.35
C PRO A 78 -16.13 13.02 2.61
N GLN A 79 -15.36 12.02 2.99
CA GLN A 79 -15.42 10.67 2.41
C GLN A 79 -16.12 9.71 3.37
N THR A 80 -16.26 8.45 2.96
CA THR A 80 -16.99 7.42 3.70
C THR A 80 -16.28 6.97 4.97
N ILE A 81 -16.97 6.17 5.80
CA ILE A 81 -16.38 5.49 6.96
C ILE A 81 -15.22 4.59 6.52
N PHE A 82 -15.35 3.89 5.38
CA PHE A 82 -14.25 3.11 4.84
C PHE A 82 -13.02 3.99 4.52
N GLY A 83 -13.24 5.18 3.96
CA GLY A 83 -12.18 6.17 3.76
C GLY A 83 -11.50 6.59 5.06
N LEU A 84 -12.26 6.76 6.15
CA LEU A 84 -11.72 7.11 7.48
C LEU A 84 -10.80 6.02 8.01
N LEU A 85 -11.26 4.77 7.98
CA LEU A 85 -10.54 3.62 8.52
C LEU A 85 -9.27 3.28 7.70
N THR A 86 -9.25 3.67 6.43
CA THR A 86 -8.11 3.43 5.52
C THR A 86 -7.09 4.55 5.52
N ILE A 87 -7.27 5.65 6.27
CA ILE A 87 -6.27 6.71 6.43
C ILE A 87 -4.86 6.15 6.74
N PRO A 88 -4.70 5.16 7.66
CA PRO A 88 -3.39 4.61 7.99
C PRO A 88 -2.69 3.82 6.89
N ALA A 89 -3.40 3.37 5.84
CA ALA A 89 -2.85 2.51 4.79
C ALA A 89 -1.59 3.13 4.15
N GLY A 90 -1.69 4.39 3.71
CA GLY A 90 -0.56 5.10 3.12
C GLY A 90 0.57 5.39 4.10
N GLY A 91 0.23 5.52 5.39
CA GLY A 91 1.22 5.60 6.47
C GLY A 91 2.10 4.36 6.52
N PHE A 92 1.50 3.16 6.55
CA PHE A 92 2.25 1.90 6.58
C PHE A 92 3.15 1.73 5.35
N ALA A 93 2.66 2.05 4.15
CA ALA A 93 3.48 2.01 2.93
C ALA A 93 4.70 2.94 3.02
N ALA A 94 4.50 4.20 3.43
CA ALA A 94 5.59 5.15 3.59
C ALA A 94 6.58 4.73 4.71
N CYS A 95 6.07 4.13 5.78
CA CYS A 95 6.89 3.62 6.87
C CYS A 95 7.81 2.49 6.40
N ILE A 96 7.27 1.49 5.68
CA ILE A 96 8.04 0.33 5.19
C ILE A 96 9.11 0.74 4.19
N SER A 97 8.74 1.51 3.18
CA SER A 97 9.69 2.00 2.18
C SER A 97 10.78 2.86 2.81
N GLY A 98 10.41 3.70 3.78
CA GLY A 98 11.35 4.50 4.54
C GLY A 98 12.31 3.67 5.40
N TYR A 99 11.85 2.60 6.04
CA TYR A 99 12.73 1.71 6.80
C TYR A 99 13.73 0.98 5.89
N ILE A 100 13.29 0.47 4.74
CA ILE A 100 14.17 -0.24 3.79
C ILE A 100 15.19 0.72 3.17
N ALA A 101 14.79 1.97 2.88
CA ALA A 101 15.62 2.97 2.22
C ALA A 101 16.46 3.84 3.19
N ARG A 102 16.70 3.38 4.41
CA ARG A 102 17.60 4.03 5.38
C ARG A 102 18.62 3.03 5.89
N LYS A 103 19.68 3.56 6.51
CA LYS A 103 20.88 2.84 6.93
C LYS A 103 20.67 1.37 7.35
N PRO A 104 21.64 0.49 7.02
CA PRO A 104 21.41 -0.93 6.82
C PRO A 104 21.39 -1.79 8.10
N ASP A 105 21.07 -1.23 9.26
CA ASP A 105 21.10 -2.02 10.49
C ASP A 105 19.89 -2.99 10.54
N LEU A 106 18.70 -2.44 10.78
CA LEU A 106 17.48 -3.16 11.12
C LEU A 106 16.29 -2.69 10.28
N GLY A 107 16.50 -1.84 9.28
CA GLY A 107 15.45 -1.30 8.41
C GLY A 107 14.59 -2.40 7.77
N TRP A 108 15.23 -3.36 7.10
CA TRP A 108 14.54 -4.51 6.52
C TRP A 108 13.82 -5.38 7.57
N MET A 109 14.38 -5.53 8.78
CA MET A 109 13.74 -6.30 9.86
C MET A 109 12.48 -5.61 10.36
N ARG A 110 12.52 -4.28 10.57
CA ARG A 110 11.37 -3.48 10.99
C ARG A 110 10.27 -3.48 9.94
N ALA A 111 10.64 -3.31 8.67
CA ALA A 111 9.71 -3.41 7.55
C ALA A 111 9.04 -4.79 7.49
N THR A 112 9.83 -5.87 7.58
CA THR A 112 9.29 -7.23 7.61
C THR A 112 8.39 -7.47 8.82
N LEU A 113 8.77 -7.00 10.00
CA LEU A 113 7.98 -7.17 11.22
C LEU A 113 6.60 -6.50 11.07
N ILE A 114 6.55 -5.28 10.56
CA ILE A 114 5.27 -4.58 10.31
C ILE A 114 4.41 -5.38 9.32
N SER A 115 4.98 -5.80 8.19
CA SER A 115 4.25 -6.62 7.20
C SER A 115 3.77 -7.95 7.80
N ALA A 116 4.60 -8.61 8.60
CA ALA A 116 4.25 -9.87 9.25
C ALA A 116 3.13 -9.70 10.28
N ILE A 117 3.11 -8.59 11.02
CA ILE A 117 2.01 -8.26 11.94
C ILE A 117 0.71 -8.05 11.15
N LEU A 118 0.74 -7.27 10.07
CA LEU A 118 -0.44 -7.03 9.24
C LEU A 118 -0.99 -8.34 8.63
N VAL A 119 -0.11 -9.21 8.12
CA VAL A 119 -0.50 -10.53 7.62
C VAL A 119 -0.95 -11.45 8.76
N GLY A 120 -0.33 -11.39 9.93
CA GLY A 120 -0.76 -12.12 11.11
C GLY A 120 -2.18 -11.76 11.52
N CYS A 121 -2.51 -10.46 11.53
CA CYS A 121 -3.85 -9.96 11.79
C CYS A 121 -4.91 -10.53 10.82
N TRP A 122 -4.56 -10.77 9.56
CA TRP A 122 -5.46 -11.41 8.61
C TRP A 122 -5.84 -12.82 9.08
N TYR A 123 -4.86 -13.63 9.47
CA TYR A 123 -5.06 -14.99 9.96
C TYR A 123 -5.72 -15.07 11.34
N LEU A 124 -5.85 -13.94 12.06
CA LEU A 124 -6.64 -13.85 13.28
C LEU A 124 -8.13 -13.58 13.01
N THR A 125 -8.51 -13.29 11.77
CA THR A 125 -9.92 -13.10 11.39
C THR A 125 -10.57 -14.42 10.93
N PRO A 126 -11.90 -14.59 11.06
CA PRO A 126 -12.63 -15.70 10.45
C PRO A 126 -12.34 -15.84 8.94
N ILE A 127 -12.21 -14.71 8.25
CA ILE A 127 -11.93 -14.67 6.80
C ILE A 127 -10.54 -15.21 6.48
N GLY A 128 -9.58 -15.05 7.39
CA GLY A 128 -8.26 -15.66 7.26
C GLY A 128 -8.29 -17.19 7.22
N PHE A 129 -9.28 -17.81 7.88
CA PHE A 129 -9.49 -19.26 7.82
C PHE A 129 -10.26 -19.69 6.57
N GLU A 130 -11.17 -18.84 6.07
CA GLU A 130 -11.91 -19.11 4.82
C GLU A 130 -11.04 -18.93 3.58
N ALA A 131 -10.13 -17.96 3.58
CA ALA A 131 -9.25 -17.62 2.47
C ALA A 131 -7.76 -17.63 2.90
N PRO A 132 -7.22 -18.78 3.33
CA PRO A 132 -5.87 -18.85 3.89
C PRO A 132 -4.77 -18.62 2.85
N LEU A 133 -5.09 -18.86 1.57
CA LEU A 133 -4.16 -18.68 0.45
C LEU A 133 -4.11 -17.24 -0.04
N TYR A 134 -5.05 -16.37 0.34
CA TYR A 134 -5.13 -15.00 -0.17
C TYR A 134 -3.84 -14.19 0.06
N PRO A 135 -3.22 -14.20 1.26
CA PRO A 135 -1.97 -13.47 1.47
C PRO A 135 -0.75 -14.06 0.75
N ILE A 136 -0.79 -15.32 0.32
CA ILE A 136 0.41 -16.05 -0.09
C ILE A 136 1.05 -15.47 -1.36
N PRO A 137 0.33 -15.31 -2.49
CA PRO A 137 1.00 -14.89 -3.74
C PRO A 137 1.63 -13.52 -3.69
N LEU A 138 1.06 -12.58 -2.93
CA LEU A 138 1.50 -11.18 -2.94
C LEU A 138 2.14 -10.74 -1.61
N HIS A 139 1.47 -10.93 -0.48
CA HIS A 139 1.91 -10.41 0.81
C HIS A 139 3.07 -11.22 1.40
N ILE A 140 2.98 -12.55 1.36
CA ILE A 140 4.09 -13.43 1.77
C ILE A 140 5.27 -13.27 0.82
N THR A 141 5.04 -13.13 -0.49
CA THR A 141 6.09 -12.81 -1.47
C THR A 141 6.81 -11.51 -1.15
N ALA A 142 6.10 -10.44 -0.78
CA ALA A 142 6.72 -9.18 -0.37
C ALA A 142 7.60 -9.33 0.87
N ILE A 143 7.12 -10.06 1.88
CA ILE A 143 7.91 -10.39 3.08
C ILE A 143 9.15 -11.20 2.71
N ALA A 144 8.98 -12.25 1.91
CA ALA A 144 10.05 -13.13 1.48
C ALA A 144 11.13 -12.37 0.69
N LEU A 145 10.74 -11.53 -0.27
CA LEU A 145 11.68 -10.68 -1.02
C LEU A 145 12.42 -9.71 -0.10
N THR A 146 11.72 -9.09 0.87
CA THR A 146 12.36 -8.19 1.84
C THR A 146 13.40 -8.93 2.69
N LEU A 147 13.12 -10.17 3.11
CA LEU A 147 14.04 -11.02 3.87
C LEU A 147 15.22 -11.54 3.04
N ILE A 148 14.96 -12.03 1.83
CA ILE A 148 15.98 -12.60 0.92
C ILE A 148 17.00 -11.54 0.53
N PHE A 149 16.55 -10.33 0.20
CA PHE A 149 17.43 -9.24 -0.22
C PHE A 149 17.95 -8.41 0.96
N ASN A 150 17.23 -8.35 2.10
CA ASN A 150 17.70 -7.76 3.35
C ASN A 150 18.46 -6.43 3.21
N LYS A 151 19.69 -6.35 3.74
CA LYS A 151 20.59 -5.19 3.67
C LYS A 151 21.02 -4.85 2.24
N LYS A 152 20.91 -5.79 1.28
CA LYS A 152 21.23 -5.51 -0.13
C LYS A 152 20.28 -4.48 -0.73
N LEU A 153 19.02 -4.43 -0.28
CA LEU A 153 18.06 -3.44 -0.74
C LEU A 153 18.58 -2.02 -0.47
N TYR A 154 19.05 -1.78 0.74
CA TYR A 154 19.69 -0.52 1.11
C TYR A 154 20.96 -0.26 0.29
N SER A 155 21.90 -1.23 0.27
CA SER A 155 23.20 -1.02 -0.37
C SER A 155 23.07 -0.75 -1.87
N TRP A 156 22.11 -1.37 -2.54
CA TRP A 156 21.85 -1.16 -3.97
C TRP A 156 21.20 0.20 -4.28
N LEU A 157 20.53 0.82 -3.31
CA LEU A 157 20.11 2.22 -3.42
C LEU A 157 21.32 3.15 -3.21
N GLU A 158 22.17 2.86 -2.23
CA GLU A 158 23.34 3.69 -1.93
C GLU A 158 24.41 3.66 -3.04
N GLU A 159 24.63 2.51 -3.69
CA GLU A 159 25.64 2.30 -4.75
C GLU A 159 25.63 3.41 -5.83
N SER A 160 26.82 3.81 -6.30
CA SER A 160 27.00 4.88 -7.29
C SER A 160 26.42 4.52 -8.67
N SER A 161 26.16 5.55 -9.49
CA SER A 161 25.26 5.58 -10.65
C SER A 161 25.47 4.53 -11.76
N ASN A 162 26.58 3.78 -11.78
CA ASN A 162 26.88 2.84 -12.87
C ASN A 162 26.14 1.50 -12.78
N LYS A 163 25.48 1.16 -11.66
CA LYS A 163 24.74 -0.11 -11.49
C LYS A 163 23.22 0.08 -11.51
N ARG A 164 22.73 0.73 -12.57
CA ARG A 164 21.32 1.11 -12.78
C ARG A 164 20.32 -0.02 -12.49
N PHE A 165 20.64 -1.24 -12.87
CA PHE A 165 19.75 -2.40 -12.67
C PHE A 165 19.49 -2.70 -11.19
N ARG A 166 20.52 -2.65 -10.35
CA ARG A 166 20.40 -2.97 -8.91
C ARG A 166 19.50 -1.99 -8.18
N SER A 167 19.65 -0.68 -8.45
CA SER A 167 18.78 0.33 -7.84
C SER A 167 17.33 0.17 -8.30
N ILE A 168 17.09 -0.22 -9.56
CA ILE A 168 15.73 -0.50 -10.05
C ILE A 168 15.13 -1.70 -9.32
N VAL A 169 15.87 -2.81 -9.19
CA VAL A 169 15.41 -4.00 -8.46
C VAL A 169 15.14 -3.66 -6.98
N ALA A 170 16.03 -2.91 -6.35
CA ALA A 170 15.85 -2.48 -4.96
C ALA A 170 14.60 -1.61 -4.78
N LEU A 171 14.36 -0.63 -5.67
CA LEU A 171 13.15 0.18 -5.66
C LEU A 171 11.90 -0.66 -5.89
N LEU A 172 11.93 -1.59 -6.85
CA LEU A 172 10.81 -2.46 -7.17
C LEU A 172 10.40 -3.32 -5.96
N ILE A 173 11.35 -3.96 -5.30
CA ILE A 173 11.08 -4.77 -4.09
C ILE A 173 10.60 -3.89 -2.94
N THR A 174 11.25 -2.74 -2.73
CA THR A 174 10.91 -1.80 -1.66
C THR A 174 9.47 -1.27 -1.82
N PHE A 175 9.10 -0.89 -3.04
CA PHE A 175 7.78 -0.34 -3.32
C PHE A 175 6.70 -1.42 -3.37
N PHE A 176 7.03 -2.61 -3.84
CA PHE A 176 6.13 -3.76 -3.74
C PHE A 176 5.78 -4.05 -2.28
N ALA A 177 6.79 -4.12 -1.40
CA ALA A 177 6.57 -4.33 0.03
C ALA A 177 5.73 -3.23 0.68
N ALA A 178 5.98 -1.97 0.33
CA ALA A 178 5.20 -0.84 0.81
C ALA A 178 3.73 -0.90 0.35
N ILE A 179 3.48 -1.11 -0.95
CA ILE A 179 2.12 -1.22 -1.51
C ILE A 179 1.37 -2.43 -0.93
N MET A 180 2.07 -3.52 -0.64
CA MET A 180 1.47 -4.68 0.03
C MET A 180 0.97 -4.38 1.44
N ALA A 181 1.63 -3.50 2.19
CA ALA A 181 1.17 -3.13 3.51
C ALA A 181 -0.03 -2.17 3.49
N ASP A 182 -0.04 -1.21 2.57
CA ASP A 182 -1.23 -0.38 2.30
C ASP A 182 -2.43 -1.27 1.96
N HIS A 183 -2.23 -2.21 1.04
CA HIS A 183 -3.26 -3.15 0.65
C HIS A 183 -3.75 -4.05 1.79
N MET A 184 -2.83 -4.64 2.58
CA MET A 184 -3.22 -5.51 3.69
C MET A 184 -3.99 -4.73 4.77
N TRP A 185 -3.59 -3.49 5.07
CA TRP A 185 -4.38 -2.63 5.96
C TRP A 185 -5.80 -2.40 5.42
N GLY A 186 -5.92 -2.05 4.14
CA GLY A 186 -7.21 -1.89 3.48
C GLY A 186 -8.10 -3.13 3.58
N ASN A 187 -7.52 -4.32 3.39
CA ASN A 187 -8.23 -5.59 3.52
C ASN A 187 -8.74 -5.84 4.94
N LEU A 188 -7.91 -5.58 5.95
CA LEU A 188 -8.32 -5.70 7.36
C LEU A 188 -9.47 -4.75 7.70
N MET A 189 -9.39 -3.49 7.26
CA MET A 189 -10.45 -2.51 7.50
C MET A 189 -11.73 -2.84 6.73
N PHE A 190 -11.60 -3.43 5.53
CA PHE A 190 -12.75 -3.94 4.79
C PHE A 190 -13.45 -5.04 5.57
N ILE A 191 -12.72 -6.05 6.06
CA ILE A 191 -13.27 -7.15 6.85
C ILE A 191 -13.97 -6.62 8.11
N LEU A 192 -13.30 -5.74 8.87
CA LEU A 192 -13.87 -5.17 10.08
C LEU A 192 -15.11 -4.29 9.80
N GLY A 193 -15.21 -3.72 8.60
CA GLY A 193 -16.35 -2.93 8.18
C GLY A 193 -17.60 -3.73 7.83
N VAL A 194 -17.44 -5.01 7.49
CA VAL A 194 -18.56 -5.88 7.13
C VAL A 194 -19.41 -6.20 8.36
N GLY A 195 -20.72 -6.01 8.24
CA GLY A 195 -21.66 -6.14 9.35
C GLY A 195 -21.76 -4.91 10.25
N LEU A 196 -20.81 -3.96 10.18
CA LEU A 196 -20.91 -2.66 10.84
C LEU A 196 -21.52 -1.60 9.93
N TYR A 197 -20.89 -1.34 8.79
CA TYR A 197 -21.34 -0.34 7.81
C TYR A 197 -21.39 -0.87 6.37
N ILE A 198 -20.88 -2.07 6.11
CA ILE A 198 -21.04 -2.76 4.81
C ILE A 198 -22.12 -3.84 4.99
N PRO A 199 -23.30 -3.70 4.36
CA PRO A 199 -24.37 -4.68 4.48
C PRO A 199 -23.99 -6.03 3.87
N MET A 200 -24.29 -7.14 4.56
CA MET A 200 -24.08 -8.50 4.02
C MET A 200 -24.81 -8.76 2.70
N LYS A 201 -25.94 -8.08 2.49
CA LYS A 201 -26.68 -8.11 1.22
C LYS A 201 -25.80 -7.63 0.06
N THR A 202 -25.03 -6.55 0.25
CA THR A 202 -24.13 -6.01 -0.79
C THR A 202 -23.07 -7.04 -1.18
N ILE A 203 -22.51 -7.75 -0.20
CA ILE A 203 -21.53 -8.81 -0.46
C ILE A 203 -22.17 -9.94 -1.27
N ARG A 204 -23.35 -10.41 -0.86
CA ARG A 204 -24.10 -11.45 -1.59
C ARG A 204 -24.42 -11.03 -3.02
N ASP A 205 -24.89 -9.80 -3.23
CA ASP A 205 -25.24 -9.27 -4.55
C ASP A 205 -23.98 -9.18 -5.45
N THR A 206 -22.85 -8.77 -4.87
CA THR A 206 -21.55 -8.72 -5.57
C THR A 206 -21.09 -10.11 -5.99
N LEU A 207 -21.15 -11.09 -5.08
CA LEU A 207 -20.80 -12.48 -5.38
C LEU A 207 -21.69 -13.04 -6.49
N ASN A 208 -23.00 -12.82 -6.43
CA ASN A 208 -23.92 -13.25 -7.49
C ASN A 208 -23.56 -12.63 -8.85
N ALA A 209 -23.25 -11.34 -8.89
CA ALA A 209 -22.85 -10.66 -10.13
C ALA A 209 -21.53 -11.22 -10.70
N LEU A 210 -20.54 -11.47 -9.83
CA LEU A 210 -19.27 -12.06 -10.23
C LEU A 210 -19.42 -13.52 -10.70
N GLY A 211 -20.27 -14.32 -10.04
CA GLY A 211 -20.58 -15.68 -10.45
C GLY A 211 -21.25 -15.73 -11.83
N VAL A 212 -22.23 -14.87 -12.08
CA VAL A 212 -22.87 -14.73 -13.41
C VAL A 212 -21.84 -14.33 -14.47
N LEU A 213 -20.96 -13.39 -14.15
CA LEU A 213 -19.89 -12.96 -15.05
C LEU A 213 -18.89 -14.09 -15.34
N ALA A 214 -18.49 -14.87 -14.34
CA ALA A 214 -17.60 -16.01 -14.50
C ALA A 214 -18.21 -17.07 -15.42
N VAL A 215 -19.48 -17.41 -15.23
CA VAL A 215 -20.21 -18.34 -16.11
C VAL A 215 -20.28 -17.82 -17.55
N LYS A 216 -20.51 -16.51 -17.75
CA LYS A 216 -20.48 -15.88 -19.08
C LYS A 216 -19.11 -15.96 -19.75
N MET A 217 -18.03 -15.99 -18.96
CA MET A 217 -16.66 -16.17 -19.45
C MET A 217 -16.27 -17.66 -19.63
N GLY A 218 -17.22 -18.59 -19.49
CA GLY A 218 -16.98 -20.02 -19.67
C GLY A 218 -16.37 -20.73 -18.45
N LEU A 219 -16.34 -20.08 -17.29
CA LEU A 219 -15.88 -20.70 -16.05
C LEU A 219 -17.00 -21.54 -15.41
N PRO A 220 -16.65 -22.61 -14.68
CA PRO A 220 -17.63 -23.41 -13.96
C PRO A 220 -18.36 -22.57 -12.91
N ASN A 221 -19.65 -22.87 -12.71
CA ASN A 221 -20.47 -22.21 -11.70
C ASN A 221 -20.00 -22.66 -10.30
N ILE A 222 -19.16 -21.85 -9.66
CA ILE A 222 -18.66 -22.11 -8.31
C ILE A 222 -19.65 -21.46 -7.33
N PRO A 223 -20.22 -22.19 -6.36
CA PRO A 223 -21.09 -21.61 -5.36
C PRO A 223 -20.27 -20.66 -4.47
N LEU A 224 -20.52 -19.37 -4.62
CA LEU A 224 -19.90 -18.32 -3.81
C LEU A 224 -20.70 -18.18 -2.50
N ARG A 225 -20.04 -18.43 -1.37
CA ARG A 225 -20.64 -18.65 -0.05
C ARG A 225 -20.37 -17.52 0.93
N GLY A 226 -19.26 -16.79 0.78
CA GLY A 226 -18.89 -15.75 1.75
C GLY A 226 -17.79 -14.80 1.32
N LEU A 227 -17.31 -14.02 2.30
CA LEU A 227 -16.23 -13.06 2.11
C LEU A 227 -14.92 -13.73 1.71
N GLY A 228 -14.61 -14.93 2.22
CA GLY A 228 -13.45 -15.68 1.78
C GLY A 228 -13.41 -15.91 0.26
N ASP A 229 -14.55 -16.27 -0.33
CA ASP A 229 -14.65 -16.47 -1.78
C ASP A 229 -14.47 -15.16 -2.55
N LEU A 230 -14.98 -14.05 -2.04
CA LEU A 230 -14.76 -12.72 -2.63
C LEU A 230 -13.27 -12.41 -2.72
N PHE A 231 -12.53 -12.61 -1.63
CA PHE A 231 -11.08 -12.37 -1.60
C PHE A 231 -10.33 -13.30 -2.55
N MET A 232 -10.65 -14.60 -2.56
CA MET A 232 -10.02 -15.56 -3.45
C MET A 232 -10.28 -15.26 -4.93
N LEU A 233 -11.51 -14.85 -5.27
CA LEU A 233 -11.88 -14.48 -6.64
C LEU A 233 -11.23 -13.18 -7.11
N MET A 234 -11.08 -12.22 -6.19
CA MET A 234 -10.44 -10.92 -6.46
C MET A 234 -8.91 -10.99 -6.44
N LEU A 235 -8.31 -12.14 -6.12
CA LEU A 235 -6.86 -12.30 -6.02
C LEU A 235 -6.11 -12.00 -7.33
N PRO A 236 -6.53 -12.49 -8.53
CA PRO A 236 -5.86 -12.16 -9.78
C PRO A 236 -5.97 -10.67 -10.13
N VAL A 237 -7.15 -10.07 -9.89
CA VAL A 237 -7.36 -8.64 -10.12
C VAL A 237 -6.46 -7.82 -9.20
N SER A 238 -6.41 -8.16 -7.91
CA SER A 238 -5.53 -7.53 -6.92
C SER A 238 -4.06 -7.68 -7.32
N ALA A 239 -3.65 -8.83 -7.84
CA ALA A 239 -2.28 -9.03 -8.33
C ALA A 239 -1.94 -8.06 -9.48
N VAL A 240 -2.81 -7.97 -10.49
CA VAL A 240 -2.61 -7.08 -11.64
C VAL A 240 -2.58 -5.62 -11.21
N GLU A 241 -3.52 -5.18 -10.37
CA GLU A 241 -3.54 -3.81 -9.86
C GLU A 241 -2.26 -3.46 -9.11
N ARG A 242 -1.84 -4.31 -8.17
CA ARG A 242 -0.71 -3.99 -7.28
C ARG A 242 0.62 -4.10 -7.99
N ILE A 243 0.78 -5.04 -8.93
CA ILE A 243 1.97 -5.12 -9.79
C ILE A 243 2.03 -3.86 -10.68
N THR A 244 0.92 -3.47 -11.31
CA THR A 244 0.86 -2.25 -12.13
C THR A 244 1.24 -1.01 -11.33
N MET A 245 0.65 -0.83 -10.14
CA MET A 245 0.98 0.30 -9.25
C MET A 245 2.44 0.27 -8.81
N THR A 246 3.00 -0.90 -8.54
CA THR A 246 4.43 -1.06 -8.19
C THR A 246 5.34 -0.65 -9.34
N VAL A 247 5.02 -1.05 -10.57
CA VAL A 247 5.79 -0.67 -11.76
C VAL A 247 5.75 0.85 -11.95
N ILE A 248 4.56 1.47 -11.87
CA ILE A 248 4.43 2.92 -12.01
C ILE A 248 5.18 3.65 -10.89
N ALA A 249 5.02 3.20 -9.63
CA ALA A 249 5.73 3.77 -8.49
C ALA A 249 7.24 3.67 -8.68
N THR A 250 7.74 2.55 -9.21
CA THR A 250 9.18 2.34 -9.47
C THR A 250 9.69 3.30 -10.53
N LEU A 251 8.94 3.52 -11.61
CA LEU A 251 9.33 4.46 -12.67
C LEU A 251 9.42 5.91 -12.15
N ILE A 252 8.39 6.37 -11.42
CA ILE A 252 8.37 7.71 -10.84
C ILE A 252 9.44 7.84 -9.75
N GLY A 253 9.50 6.87 -8.85
CA GLY A 253 10.43 6.87 -7.74
C GLY A 253 11.88 6.78 -8.20
N LEU A 254 12.20 6.11 -9.30
CA LEU A 254 13.55 6.13 -9.88
C LEU A 254 13.95 7.55 -10.33
N ALA A 255 13.04 8.30 -10.95
CA ALA A 255 13.28 9.68 -11.36
C ALA A 255 13.49 10.59 -10.13
N VAL A 256 12.59 10.50 -9.15
CA VAL A 256 12.68 11.25 -7.88
C VAL A 256 13.95 10.91 -7.12
N PHE A 257 14.27 9.62 -7.01
CA PHE A 257 15.46 9.12 -6.35
C PHE A 257 16.73 9.73 -6.96
N ARG A 258 16.85 9.74 -8.29
CA ARG A 258 18.01 10.33 -8.97
C ARG A 258 18.11 11.83 -8.81
N ALA A 259 16.99 12.54 -8.89
CA ALA A 259 16.95 13.98 -8.73
C ALA A 259 17.34 14.41 -7.31
N LEU A 260 16.89 13.65 -6.30
CA LEU A 260 17.03 14.02 -4.89
C LEU A 260 18.20 13.34 -4.17
N LYS A 261 18.82 12.29 -4.72
CA LYS A 261 19.91 11.54 -4.05
C LYS A 261 21.06 12.44 -3.57
N LYS A 262 21.40 13.50 -4.32
CA LYS A 262 22.44 14.48 -3.92
C LYS A 262 22.05 15.38 -2.75
N TYR A 263 20.75 15.51 -2.47
CA TYR A 263 20.19 16.46 -1.52
C TYR A 263 19.51 15.82 -0.31
N LEU A 264 19.36 14.49 -0.33
CA LEU A 264 18.86 13.69 0.77
C LEU A 264 20.01 13.41 1.73
N PRO A 265 20.00 13.98 2.95
CA PRO A 265 21.04 13.71 3.93
C PRO A 265 20.95 12.23 4.32
N GLN A 266 21.91 11.44 3.84
CA GLN A 266 22.06 10.02 4.08
C GLN A 266 20.73 9.24 3.97
N ILE A 267 20.37 8.90 2.72
CA ILE A 267 19.90 7.54 2.47
C ILE A 267 20.98 6.64 3.07
#